data_AF-A0A4V2Y9F4-F1
#
_entry.id   AF-A0A4V2Y9F4-F1
#
_cell.length_a   1.000
_cell.length_b   1.000
_cell.length_c   1.000
_cell.angle_alpha   90.00
_cell.angle_beta   90.00
_cell.angle_gamma   90.00
#
_symmetry.space_group_name_H-M   'P 1'
#
loop_
_entity.id
_entity.type
_entity.pdbx_description
1 polymer ?
#
loop_
_entity_poly.entity_id
_entity_poly.type
_entity_poly.pdbx_seq_one_letter_code
_entity_poly.pdbx_strand_id
1 'polypeptide(L)'
;MPLTGEYEPSPTEFVRDQVEKYESSGGTEGTTMHGFPVVVLTTKGAKSGKIRKTPVMRVEHDGPQRGDYEARELSGEERELWWDRAVAAFPNYAEYQTKTERTIPVVLLEPVAS
;
A
#
# COMPACT_ATOMS: atom_id res chain seq x y z
N MET A 1 10.27 -8.11 -12.42
CA MET A 1 10.78 -9.41 -11.87
C MET A 1 10.08 -9.59 -10.54
N PRO A 2 9.34 -10.69 -10.34
CA PRO A 2 8.58 -10.87 -9.12
C PRO A 2 9.52 -10.94 -7.91
N LEU A 3 9.10 -10.33 -6.79
CA LEU A 3 9.84 -10.43 -5.53
C LEU A 3 9.93 -11.90 -5.10
N THR A 4 11.15 -12.38 -4.83
CA THR A 4 11.42 -13.75 -4.39
C THR A 4 11.85 -13.81 -2.92
N GLY A 5 11.31 -14.78 -2.19
CA GLY A 5 11.62 -15.06 -0.78
C GLY A 5 10.55 -15.90 -0.09
N GLU A 6 10.83 -16.34 1.13
CA GLU A 6 9.86 -17.01 2.00
C GLU A 6 8.80 -15.98 2.46
N TYR A 7 7.51 -16.28 2.28
CA TYR A 7 6.44 -15.44 2.80
C TYR A 7 6.26 -15.65 4.29
N GLU A 8 6.34 -14.56 5.05
CA GLU A 8 6.02 -14.56 6.49
C GLU A 8 4.83 -13.63 6.76
N PRO A 9 3.66 -14.20 7.12
CA PRO A 9 2.46 -13.43 7.42
C PRO A 9 2.64 -12.43 8.57
N SER A 10 1.74 -11.46 8.66
CA SER A 10 1.71 -10.51 9.77
C SER A 10 1.47 -11.23 11.12
N PRO A 11 2.12 -10.84 12.22
CA PRO A 11 1.76 -11.35 13.54
C PRO A 11 0.33 -10.94 13.95
N THR A 12 -0.17 -9.85 13.39
CA THR A 12 -1.52 -9.33 13.67
C THR A 12 -2.57 -10.13 12.88
N GLU A 13 -3.49 -10.77 13.59
CA GLU A 13 -4.49 -11.70 13.02
C GLU A 13 -5.36 -11.05 11.93
N PHE A 14 -5.99 -9.91 12.22
CA PHE A 14 -6.84 -9.24 11.22
C PHE A 14 -6.11 -8.92 9.91
N VAL A 15 -4.81 -8.62 9.97
CA VAL A 15 -3.99 -8.32 8.79
C VAL A 15 -3.76 -9.59 7.97
N ARG A 16 -3.49 -10.72 8.63
CA ARG A 16 -3.34 -12.01 7.92
C ARG A 16 -4.63 -12.40 7.24
N ASP A 17 -5.73 -12.39 7.98
CA ASP A 17 -7.03 -12.85 7.50
C ASP A 17 -7.51 -12.00 6.31
N GLN A 18 -7.27 -10.68 6.36
CA GLN A 18 -7.58 -9.80 5.25
C GLN A 18 -6.72 -10.09 4.02
N VAL A 19 -5.42 -10.31 4.18
CA VAL A 19 -4.53 -10.68 3.06
C VAL A 19 -4.97 -12.02 2.46
N GLU A 20 -5.24 -13.03 3.29
CA GLU A 20 -5.69 -14.34 2.83
C GLU A 20 -7.01 -14.25 2.07
N LYS A 21 -7.99 -13.48 2.58
CA LYS A 21 -9.27 -13.25 1.90
C LYS A 21 -9.09 -12.54 0.56
N TYR A 22 -8.26 -11.51 0.51
CA TYR A 22 -7.98 -10.77 -0.73
C TYR A 22 -7.32 -11.67 -1.78
N GLU A 23 -6.33 -12.47 -1.38
CA GLU A 23 -5.57 -13.30 -2.33
C GLU A 23 -6.35 -14.54 -2.79
N SER A 24 -7.05 -15.21 -1.87
CA SER A 24 -7.85 -16.41 -2.20
C SER A 24 -8.97 -16.11 -3.20
N SER A 25 -9.48 -14.87 -3.20
CA SER A 25 -10.53 -14.45 -4.13
C SER A 25 -10.00 -13.76 -5.40
N GLY A 26 -8.68 -13.65 -5.55
CA GLY A 26 -8.07 -12.93 -6.68
C GLY A 26 -8.33 -11.43 -6.68
N GLY A 27 -8.55 -10.81 -5.51
CA GLY A 27 -8.78 -9.38 -5.35
C GLY A 27 -10.23 -8.93 -5.52
N THR A 28 -11.19 -9.83 -5.33
CA THR A 28 -12.64 -9.56 -5.40
C THR A 28 -13.30 -9.42 -4.03
N GLU A 29 -12.65 -9.91 -2.97
CA GLU A 29 -13.11 -9.89 -1.59
C GLU A 29 -12.04 -9.27 -0.69
N GLY A 30 -12.40 -8.76 0.49
CA GLY A 30 -11.43 -8.10 1.38
C GLY A 30 -10.84 -6.81 0.81
N THR A 31 -11.45 -6.26 -0.24
CA THR A 31 -11.00 -5.08 -1.01
C THR A 31 -11.25 -3.75 -0.32
N THR A 32 -11.85 -3.77 0.87
CA THR A 32 -12.09 -2.57 1.68
C THR A 32 -11.64 -2.75 3.12
N MET A 33 -11.24 -1.65 3.74
CA MET A 33 -10.94 -1.55 5.17
C MET A 33 -11.57 -0.26 5.70
N HIS A 34 -12.37 -0.36 6.76
CA HIS A 34 -13.15 0.78 7.29
C HIS A 34 -14.01 1.51 6.23
N GLY A 35 -14.49 0.79 5.21
CA GLY A 35 -15.28 1.36 4.11
C GLY A 35 -14.48 1.95 2.95
N PHE A 36 -13.15 1.97 3.04
CA PHE A 36 -12.27 2.53 2.01
C PHE A 36 -11.57 1.44 1.21
N PRO A 37 -11.29 1.65 -0.08
CA PRO A 37 -10.62 0.67 -0.92
C PRO A 37 -9.17 0.43 -0.49
N VAL A 38 -8.75 -0.83 -0.53
CA VAL A 38 -7.37 -1.26 -0.25
C VAL A 38 -6.77 -2.06 -1.39
N VAL A 39 -5.43 -2.06 -1.44
CA VAL A 39 -4.61 -2.96 -2.25
C VAL A 39 -3.66 -3.74 -1.35
N VAL A 40 -3.30 -4.96 -1.74
CA VAL A 40 -2.29 -5.74 -1.02
C VAL A 40 -0.91 -5.40 -1.57
N LEU A 41 -0.12 -4.68 -0.78
CA LEU A 41 1.27 -4.38 -1.11
C LEU A 41 2.16 -5.57 -0.71
N THR A 42 2.86 -6.13 -1.68
CA THR A 42 3.89 -7.14 -1.44
C THR A 42 5.26 -6.47 -1.41
N THR A 43 6.01 -6.66 -0.32
CA THR A 43 7.37 -6.11 -0.14
C THR A 43 8.35 -7.20 0.30
N LYS A 44 9.65 -6.97 0.06
CA LYS A 44 10.73 -7.80 0.61
C LYS A 44 11.34 -7.10 1.81
N GLY A 45 11.33 -7.74 2.98
CA GLY A 45 11.88 -7.15 4.20
C GLY A 45 13.38 -6.87 4.08
N ALA A 46 13.80 -5.62 4.25
CA ALA A 46 15.19 -5.21 4.05
C ALA A 46 16.21 -5.95 4.94
N LYS A 47 15.81 -6.33 6.16
CA LYS A 47 16.67 -7.05 7.11
C LYS A 47 16.52 -8.57 7.04
N SER A 48 15.31 -9.07 6.86
CA SER A 48 15.01 -10.50 6.90
C SER A 48 15.03 -11.20 5.55
N GLY A 49 14.94 -10.45 4.44
CA GLY A 49 14.77 -10.97 3.09
C GLY A 49 13.42 -11.65 2.83
N LYS A 50 12.54 -11.72 3.83
CA LYS A 50 11.24 -12.40 3.74
C LYS A 50 10.22 -11.55 2.99
N ILE A 51 9.30 -12.21 2.29
CA ILE A 51 8.16 -11.57 1.65
C ILE A 51 7.15 -11.18 2.74
N ARG A 52 6.67 -9.94 2.67
CA ARG A 52 5.64 -9.37 3.53
C ARG A 52 4.50 -8.88 2.66
N LYS A 53 3.27 -9.04 3.15
CA LYS A 53 2.06 -8.57 2.50
C LYS A 53 1.28 -7.73 3.48
N THR A 54 0.93 -6.52 3.08
CA THR A 54 0.22 -5.56 3.93
C THR A 54 -0.90 -4.92 3.11
N PRO A 55 -2.15 -4.94 3.60
CA PRO A 55 -3.22 -4.17 2.99
C PRO A 55 -2.94 -2.69 3.26
N VAL A 56 -2.90 -1.90 2.20
CA VAL A 56 -2.72 -0.45 2.26
C VAL A 56 -3.87 0.24 1.57
N MET A 57 -4.25 1.40 2.10
CA MET A 57 -5.32 2.23 1.56
C MET A 57 -4.94 2.70 0.17
N ARG A 58 -5.85 2.53 -0.80
CA ARG A 58 -5.62 2.96 -2.19
C ARG A 58 -6.17 4.38 -2.37
N VAL A 59 -5.35 5.25 -2.95
CA VAL A 59 -5.83 6.51 -3.56
C VAL A 59 -6.24 6.18 -4.99
N GLU A 60 -7.48 6.44 -5.38
CA GLU A 60 -8.01 5.96 -6.65
C GLU A 60 -7.33 6.59 -7.87
N HIS A 61 -6.76 5.73 -8.72
CA HIS A 61 -6.28 6.03 -10.06
C HIS A 61 -6.43 4.73 -10.88
N ASP A 62 -7.27 4.71 -11.92
CA ASP A 62 -7.47 3.60 -12.88
C ASP A 62 -7.87 2.21 -12.33
N GLY A 63 -8.44 2.15 -11.11
CA GLY A 63 -8.96 0.92 -10.52
C GLY A 63 -7.90 -0.07 -10.03
N PRO A 64 -8.29 -1.27 -9.54
CA PRO A 64 -7.34 -2.27 -9.07
C PRO A 64 -6.71 -3.00 -10.27
N GLN A 65 -5.41 -2.84 -10.45
CA GLN A 65 -4.62 -3.63 -11.38
C GLN A 65 -3.57 -4.43 -10.62
N ARG A 66 -3.43 -5.71 -10.96
CA ARG A 66 -2.36 -6.57 -10.44
C ARG A 66 -1.19 -6.50 -11.42
N GLY A 67 -0.03 -6.08 -10.93
CA GLY A 67 1.18 -5.95 -11.75
C GLY A 67 2.42 -5.73 -10.91
N ASP A 68 3.57 -5.72 -11.57
CA ASP A 68 4.83 -5.27 -11.00
C ASP A 68 4.87 -3.73 -11.05
N TYR A 69 5.25 -3.11 -9.94
CA TYR A 69 5.37 -1.65 -9.81
C TYR A 69 6.75 -1.28 -9.30
N GLU A 70 7.29 -0.17 -9.80
CA GLU A 70 8.44 0.51 -9.24
C GLU A 70 7.96 1.52 -8.20
N ALA A 71 8.48 1.40 -6.98
CA ALA A 71 8.12 2.25 -5.87
C ALA A 71 9.14 3.38 -5.73
N ARG A 72 8.67 4.62 -5.81
CA ARG A 72 9.51 5.82 -5.69
C ARG A 72 8.98 6.73 -4.59
N GLU A 73 9.82 7.04 -3.61
CA GLU A 73 9.50 8.05 -2.61
C GLU A 73 9.48 9.44 -3.26
N LEU A 74 8.39 10.17 -3.05
CA LEU A 74 8.19 11.50 -3.58
C LEU A 74 8.79 12.56 -2.65
N SER A 75 9.29 13.64 -3.23
CA SER A 75 9.81 14.79 -2.50
C SER A 75 9.38 16.10 -3.17
N GLY A 76 9.52 17.22 -2.45
CA GLY A 76 9.21 18.56 -2.98
C GLY A 76 7.77 18.72 -3.44
N GLU A 77 7.57 19.47 -4.53
CA GLU A 77 6.25 19.80 -5.08
C GLU A 77 5.46 18.58 -5.54
N GLU A 78 6.14 17.56 -6.09
CA GLU A 78 5.49 16.31 -6.51
C GLU A 78 4.87 15.59 -5.31
N ARG A 79 5.55 15.60 -4.16
CA ARG A 79 5.03 15.02 -2.92
C ARG A 79 3.78 15.77 -2.44
N GLU A 80 3.80 17.11 -2.44
CA GLU A 80 2.65 17.91 -2.00
C GLU A 80 1.42 17.67 -2.89
N LEU A 81 1.60 17.61 -4.21
CA LEU A 81 0.51 17.28 -5.14
C LEU A 81 -0.15 15.93 -4.83
N TRP A 82 0.66 14.91 -4.56
CA TRP A 82 0.15 13.58 -4.24
C TRP A 82 -0.37 13.47 -2.81
N TRP A 83 0.16 14.27 -1.88
CA TRP A 83 -0.35 14.39 -0.53
C TRP A 83 -1.76 14.98 -0.52
N ASP A 84 -2.01 16.04 -1.28
CA ASP A 84 -3.35 16.63 -1.42
C ASP A 84 -4.37 15.61 -1.96
N ARG A 85 -3.96 14.79 -2.95
CA ARG A 85 -4.78 13.68 -3.45
C ARG A 85 -5.03 12.62 -2.39
N ALA A 86 -4.02 12.28 -1.59
CA ALA A 86 -4.16 11.32 -0.50
C ALA A 86 -5.13 11.83 0.58
N VAL A 87 -5.03 13.10 0.98
CA VAL A 87 -5.95 13.73 1.93
C VAL A 87 -7.36 13.84 1.37
N ALA A 88 -7.52 14.16 0.08
CA ALA A 88 -8.82 14.18 -0.58
C ALA A 88 -9.48 12.79 -0.58
N ALA A 89 -8.71 11.72 -0.79
CA ALA A 89 -9.20 10.35 -0.72
C ALA A 89 -9.46 9.87 0.72
N PHE A 90 -8.63 10.31 1.66
CA PHE A 90 -8.72 9.91 3.08
C PHE A 90 -8.33 11.08 4.01
N PRO A 91 -9.30 11.90 4.46
CA PRO A 91 -9.05 13.12 5.23
C PRO A 91 -8.26 12.91 6.54
N ASN A 92 -8.32 11.71 7.12
CA ASN A 92 -7.59 11.38 8.34
C ASN A 92 -6.05 11.50 8.19
N TYR A 93 -5.50 11.46 6.96
CA TYR A 93 -4.07 11.69 6.75
C TYR A 93 -3.61 13.09 7.20
N ALA A 94 -4.47 14.10 7.04
CA ALA A 94 -4.18 15.45 7.54
C ALA A 94 -4.04 15.45 9.06
N GLU A 95 -4.89 14.69 9.77
CA GLU A 95 -4.78 14.53 11.21
C GLU A 95 -3.53 13.74 11.61
N TYR A 96 -3.09 12.74 10.82
CA TYR A 96 -1.87 11.99 11.11
C TYR A 96 -0.63 12.87 11.03
N GLN A 97 -0.60 13.81 10.09
CA GLN A 97 0.51 14.75 9.92
C GLN A 97 0.67 15.68 11.13
N THR A 98 -0.42 16.07 11.81
CA THR A 98 -0.31 16.92 13.01
C THR A 98 0.22 16.18 14.24
N LYS A 99 0.18 14.84 14.23
CA LYS A 99 0.61 13.97 15.35
C LYS A 99 2.08 13.58 15.29
N THR A 100 2.86 14.13 14.37
CA THR A 100 4.26 13.75 14.17
C THR A 100 5.11 14.93 13.69
N GLU A 101 6.38 14.94 14.08
CA GLU A 101 7.37 15.90 13.60
C GLU A 101 8.04 15.45 12.30
N ARG A 102 8.07 14.13 12.03
CA ARG A 102 8.62 13.57 10.78
C ARG A 102 7.66 13.83 9.62
N THR A 103 8.20 14.19 8.45
CA THR A 103 7.43 14.18 7.21
C THR A 103 6.94 12.76 6.92
N ILE A 104 5.63 12.60 6.73
CA ILE A 104 5.05 11.32 6.33
C ILE A 104 5.50 11.05 4.87
N PRO A 105 6.21 9.93 4.62
CA PRO A 105 6.64 9.57 3.27
C PRO A 105 5.43 9.30 2.37
N VAL A 106 5.51 9.77 1.13
CA VAL A 106 4.55 9.44 0.08
C VAL A 106 5.31 8.65 -0.98
N VAL A 107 4.81 7.46 -1.30
CA VAL A 107 5.44 6.57 -2.29
C VAL A 107 4.51 6.44 -3.47
N LEU A 108 5.00 6.82 -4.65
CA LEU A 108 4.33 6.57 -5.92
C LEU A 108 4.65 5.16 -6.40
N LEU A 109 3.64 4.46 -6.89
CA LEU A 109 3.78 3.14 -7.52
C LEU A 109 3.57 3.31 -9.02
N GLU A 110 4.65 3.22 -9.79
CA GLU A 110 4.63 3.35 -11.25
C GLU A 110 4.65 1.95 -11.89
N PRO A 111 3.75 1.64 -12.83
CA PRO A 111 3.71 0.31 -13.43
C PRO A 111 5.01 0.05 -14.21
N VAL A 112 5.61 -1.12 -13.99
CA VAL A 112 6.77 -1.56 -14.78
C VAL A 112 6.21 -2.15 -16.07
N ALA A 113 6.53 -1.54 -17.22
CA ALA A 113 6.18 -2.10 -18.52
C ALA A 113 6.71 -3.54 -18.60
N SER A 114 5.80 -4.49 -18.82
CA SER A 114 6.11 -5.91 -19.01
C SER A 114 6.44 -6.20 -20.46
#